data_AF-A0A226D5M3-F1
#
_entry.id   AF-A0A226D5M3-F1
#
_cell.length_a   1.000
_cell.length_b   1.000
_cell.length_c   1.000
_cell.angle_alpha   90.00
_cell.angle_beta   90.00
_cell.angle_gamma   90.00
#
_symmetry.space_group_name_H-M   'P 1'
#
loop_
_entity.id
_entity.type
_entity.pdbx_description
1 polymer ?
#
loop_
_entity_poly.entity_id
_entity_poly.type
_entity_poly.pdbx_seq_one_letter_code
_entity_poly.pdbx_strand_id
1 'polypeptide(L)'
;MDFDGYYFVLRDTNYIFQLSEATMIVLNIVRFTLLMVNVFEVATILSLIILIFITFLIMLRSIFSTLLPPVRYFVSMPRINRGITEHLKVQLAMNAFAPFQELGTFFLILIGLVVFVVSNFVTIKLYDSMPFAVYAFFPSVSGMVAVVVNLTLPLAHGLLDVSTELKRRWGASMVGDGSKLDLKCGRRRLKGMRPFCMWAGFGGNCFLYFLENNVITRPSIDDPPWYRDPLGILFNGVATAFLSFIFTAPILFVVAEVDPIKFVLPDTPGTLIQTVTCILTRLLICTLALAEIVSSIGLAHLTLIMLTLYSKSCLFQLKFYRKPENSEIAKYKFCRKLDSEKAKCKILKLEGLSDLEIYSVLMVQCHVVRQYSDISAIFIMGPGFVIDVMANYVVIMLHGKIPGLLYLIVVLLATLVPIIIMGELPEAGKSNSEAVNLLQDWKKTVNNRMKRRKLRSLRPIGFWVGPFFLIKRQTLSRYLDVILNYTVNAILVL
;
A
#
# COMPACT_ATOMS: atom_id res chain seq x y z
N MET A 1 -17.05 -31.91 5.74
CA MET A 1 -17.48 -30.48 5.78
C MET A 1 -16.45 -29.72 6.61
N ASP A 2 -15.16 -29.88 6.28
CA ASP A 2 -14.11 -29.76 7.30
C ASP A 2 -13.32 -28.45 7.21
N PHE A 3 -13.81 -27.49 6.41
CA PHE A 3 -13.15 -26.20 6.18
C PHE A 3 -13.78 -25.05 6.97
N ASP A 4 -14.78 -25.31 7.80
CA ASP A 4 -15.41 -24.28 8.62
C ASP A 4 -14.79 -24.24 10.02
N GLY A 5 -13.95 -23.24 10.27
CA GLY A 5 -13.33 -23.03 11.57
C GLY A 5 -14.35 -22.89 12.72
N TYR A 6 -15.52 -22.30 12.45
CA TYR A 6 -16.58 -22.14 13.45
C TYR A 6 -17.28 -23.45 13.78
N TYR A 7 -17.28 -24.43 12.87
CA TYR A 7 -17.86 -25.74 13.15
C TYR A 7 -17.10 -26.50 14.23
N PHE A 8 -15.77 -26.43 14.21
CA PHE A 8 -14.94 -27.11 15.21
C PHE A 8 -15.21 -26.54 16.60
N VAL A 9 -15.25 -25.21 16.73
CA VAL A 9 -15.62 -24.53 17.98
C VAL A 9 -17.02 -24.96 18.43
N LEU A 10 -17.99 -25.01 17.51
CA LEU A 10 -19.36 -25.42 17.84
C LEU A 10 -19.45 -26.87 18.33
N ARG A 11 -18.75 -27.77 17.63
CA ARG A 11 -18.71 -29.20 17.94
C ARG A 11 -18.06 -29.44 19.30
N ASP A 12 -16.93 -28.79 19.56
CA ASP A 12 -16.17 -28.98 20.78
C ASP A 12 -16.94 -28.37 21.98
N THR A 13 -17.59 -27.22 21.78
CA THR A 13 -18.52 -26.64 22.78
C THR A 13 -19.70 -27.58 23.07
N ASN A 14 -20.30 -28.17 22.04
CA ASN A 14 -21.39 -29.13 22.22
C ASN A 14 -20.94 -30.38 22.98
N TYR A 15 -19.76 -30.90 22.67
CA TYR A 15 -19.18 -32.07 23.33
C TYR A 15 -18.95 -31.83 24.82
N ILE A 16 -18.46 -30.64 25.20
CA ILE A 16 -18.11 -30.29 26.58
C ILE A 16 -19.35 -29.98 27.41
N PHE A 17 -20.28 -29.19 26.86
CA PHE A 17 -21.42 -28.67 27.62
C PHE A 17 -22.70 -29.49 27.45
N GLN A 18 -22.70 -30.51 26.57
CA GLN A 18 -23.87 -31.32 26.22
C GLN A 18 -25.10 -30.43 25.94
N LEU A 19 -24.95 -29.51 24.98
CA LEU A 19 -25.96 -28.49 24.70
C LEU A 19 -27.27 -29.13 24.21
N SER A 20 -28.39 -28.55 24.60
CA SER A 20 -29.70 -28.97 24.09
C SER A 20 -29.78 -28.80 22.57
N GLU A 21 -30.60 -29.63 21.90
CA GLU A 21 -30.80 -29.52 20.44
C GLU A 21 -31.26 -28.11 20.03
N ALA A 22 -32.14 -27.49 20.82
CA ALA A 22 -32.59 -26.12 20.56
C ALA A 22 -31.42 -25.11 20.58
N THR A 23 -30.51 -25.25 21.56
CA THR A 23 -29.30 -24.41 21.64
C THR A 23 -28.39 -24.63 20.44
N MET A 24 -28.22 -25.88 20.00
CA MET A 24 -27.43 -26.21 18.81
C MET A 24 -28.02 -25.64 17.53
N ILE A 25 -29.34 -25.62 17.39
CA ILE A 25 -30.02 -24.98 16.26
C ILE A 25 -29.74 -23.47 16.26
N VAL A 26 -29.94 -22.80 17.39
CA VAL A 26 -29.68 -21.34 17.52
C VAL A 26 -28.22 -21.02 17.20
N LEU A 27 -27.28 -21.80 17.73
CA LEU A 27 -25.85 -21.62 17.46
C LEU A 27 -25.48 -21.82 15.99
N ASN A 28 -26.08 -22.79 15.31
CA ASN A 28 -25.87 -22.97 13.87
C ASN A 28 -26.46 -21.81 13.05
N ILE A 29 -27.60 -21.23 13.47
CA ILE A 29 -28.17 -20.03 12.84
C ILE A 29 -27.23 -18.83 13.02
N VAL A 30 -26.66 -18.64 14.21
CA VAL A 30 -25.68 -17.57 14.48
C VAL A 30 -24.42 -17.76 13.64
N ARG A 31 -23.86 -18.98 13.60
CA ARG A 31 -22.70 -19.33 12.74
C ARG A 31 -22.98 -19.01 11.27
N PHE A 32 -24.13 -19.43 10.76
CA PHE A 32 -24.53 -19.14 9.38
C PHE A 32 -24.62 -17.62 9.14
N THR A 33 -25.21 -16.88 10.08
CA THR A 33 -25.33 -15.41 9.97
C THR A 33 -23.96 -14.74 9.96
N LEU A 34 -23.04 -15.14 10.83
CA LEU A 34 -21.67 -14.60 10.87
C LEU A 34 -20.89 -14.89 9.57
N LEU A 35 -21.01 -16.11 9.04
CA LEU A 35 -20.40 -16.46 7.75
C LEU A 35 -20.97 -15.59 6.63
N MET A 36 -22.28 -15.37 6.59
CA MET A 36 -22.92 -14.52 5.60
C MET A 36 -22.46 -13.06 5.72
N VAL A 37 -22.37 -12.51 6.94
CA VAL A 37 -21.87 -11.14 7.17
C VAL A 37 -20.44 -10.98 6.66
N ASN A 38 -19.54 -11.92 7.00
CA ASN A 38 -18.16 -11.88 6.53
C ASN A 38 -18.06 -11.94 4.99
N VAL A 39 -18.87 -12.78 4.35
CA VAL A 39 -18.93 -12.85 2.88
C VAL A 39 -19.41 -11.53 2.29
N PHE A 40 -20.45 -10.92 2.87
CA PHE A 40 -20.96 -9.62 2.44
C PHE A 40 -19.94 -8.50 2.61
N GLU A 41 -19.22 -8.47 3.73
CA GLU A 41 -18.21 -7.44 3.99
C GLU A 41 -17.04 -7.56 3.00
N VAL A 42 -16.51 -8.76 2.79
CA VAL A 42 -15.45 -9.02 1.79
C VAL A 42 -15.93 -8.63 0.39
N ALA A 43 -17.16 -8.99 0.02
CA ALA A 43 -17.74 -8.62 -1.27
C ALA A 43 -17.89 -7.09 -1.42
N THR A 44 -18.26 -6.40 -0.34
CA THR A 44 -18.42 -4.93 -0.32
C THR A 44 -17.08 -4.23 -0.48
N ILE A 45 -16.05 -4.66 0.25
CA ILE A 45 -14.69 -4.12 0.15
C ILE A 45 -14.13 -4.36 -1.25
N LEU A 46 -14.28 -5.56 -1.79
CA LEU A 46 -13.81 -5.89 -3.13
C LEU A 46 -14.52 -5.03 -4.20
N SER A 47 -15.84 -4.84 -4.07
CA SER A 47 -16.63 -3.99 -4.96
C SER A 47 -16.17 -2.53 -4.90
N LEU A 48 -15.89 -2.02 -3.70
CA LEU A 48 -15.36 -0.67 -3.51
C LEU A 48 -13.99 -0.50 -4.19
N ILE A 49 -13.09 -1.48 -4.04
CA ILE A 49 -11.76 -1.45 -4.68
C ILE A 49 -11.90 -1.41 -6.20
N ILE A 50 -12.77 -2.25 -6.77
CA ILE A 50 -13.02 -2.29 -8.22
C ILE A 50 -13.61 -0.96 -8.71
N LEU A 51 -14.58 -0.39 -7.99
CA LEU A 51 -15.21 0.89 -8.33
C LEU A 51 -14.21 2.06 -8.28
N ILE A 52 -13.36 2.12 -7.25
CA ILE A 52 -12.29 3.12 -7.14
C ILE A 52 -11.35 3.00 -8.33
N PHE A 53 -10.96 1.77 -8.69
CA PHE A 53 -10.08 1.52 -9.83
C PHE A 53 -10.71 1.97 -11.15
N ILE A 54 -11.96 1.58 -11.44
CA ILE A 54 -12.67 1.99 -12.66
C ILE A 54 -12.83 3.52 -12.71
N THR A 55 -13.23 4.14 -11.60
CA THR A 55 -13.41 5.60 -11.52
C THR A 55 -12.09 6.33 -11.81
N PHE A 56 -10.98 5.80 -11.27
CA PHE A 56 -9.65 6.32 -11.54
C PHE A 56 -9.28 6.23 -13.03
N LEU A 57 -9.53 5.09 -13.68
CA LEU A 57 -9.30 4.94 -15.13
C LEU A 57 -10.11 5.94 -15.96
N ILE A 58 -11.39 6.12 -15.62
CA ILE A 58 -12.29 7.08 -16.29
C ILE A 58 -11.78 8.51 -16.09
N MET A 59 -11.37 8.88 -14.88
CA MET A 59 -10.81 10.19 -14.57
C MET A 59 -9.56 10.47 -15.41
N LEU A 60 -8.61 9.53 -15.48
CA LEU A 60 -7.41 9.68 -16.29
C LEU A 60 -7.74 9.83 -17.77
N ARG A 61 -8.70 9.04 -18.27
CA ARG A 61 -9.17 9.14 -19.66
C ARG A 61 -9.76 10.52 -19.94
N SER A 62 -10.57 11.05 -19.03
CA SER A 62 -11.15 12.39 -19.13
C SER A 62 -10.08 13.49 -19.13
N ILE A 63 -9.07 13.38 -18.26
CA ILE A 63 -7.93 14.32 -18.22
C ILE A 63 -7.17 14.30 -19.55
N PHE A 64 -6.83 13.13 -20.08
CA PHE A 64 -6.12 13.05 -21.36
C PHE A 64 -6.97 13.49 -22.55
N SER A 65 -8.28 13.21 -22.53
CA SER A 65 -9.21 13.70 -23.55
C SER A 65 -9.31 15.23 -23.53
N THR A 66 -9.31 15.86 -22.36
CA THR A 66 -9.32 17.33 -22.20
C THR A 66 -7.99 17.96 -22.66
N LEU A 67 -6.88 17.24 -22.49
CA LEU A 67 -5.56 17.67 -22.98
C LEU A 67 -5.42 17.51 -24.50
N LEU A 68 -6.28 16.70 -25.14
CA LEU A 68 -6.24 16.46 -26.56
C LEU A 68 -6.71 17.71 -27.33
N PRO A 69 -5.88 18.30 -28.21
CA PRO A 69 -6.31 19.44 -28.99
C PRO A 69 -7.35 19.02 -30.05
N PRO A 70 -8.32 19.90 -30.38
CA PRO A 70 -9.28 19.65 -31.44
C PRO A 70 -8.55 19.50 -32.79
N VAL A 71 -9.03 18.57 -33.62
CA VAL A 71 -8.34 18.07 -34.84
C VAL A 71 -8.00 19.17 -35.86
N ARG A 72 -8.73 20.29 -35.86
CA ARG A 72 -8.73 21.25 -36.98
C ARG A 72 -7.97 22.56 -36.77
N TYR A 73 -7.40 22.82 -35.59
CA TYR A 73 -6.78 24.12 -35.31
C TYR A 73 -5.29 23.98 -35.02
N PHE A 74 -4.47 24.75 -35.74
CA PHE A 74 -3.08 24.98 -35.37
C PHE A 74 -3.04 25.58 -33.97
N VAL A 75 -2.53 24.80 -33.02
CA VAL A 75 -2.43 25.21 -31.63
C VAL A 75 -1.18 26.06 -31.47
N SER A 76 -1.32 27.25 -30.89
CA SER A 76 -0.18 28.11 -30.61
C SER A 76 0.85 27.40 -29.74
N MET A 77 2.13 27.64 -30.00
CA MET A 77 3.23 26.98 -29.28
C MET A 77 3.18 27.14 -27.75
N PRO A 78 2.74 28.29 -27.18
CA PRO A 78 2.52 28.42 -25.74
C PRO A 78 1.50 27.42 -25.18
N ARG A 79 0.43 27.13 -25.93
CA ARG A 79 -0.60 26.16 -25.51
C ARG A 79 -0.11 24.73 -25.61
N ILE A 80 0.70 24.40 -26.63
CA ILE A 80 1.38 23.09 -26.72
C ILE A 80 2.36 22.91 -25.54
N ASN A 81 3.17 23.92 -25.23
CA ASN A 81 4.10 23.87 -24.10
C ASN A 81 3.38 23.73 -22.75
N ARG A 82 2.22 24.38 -22.59
CA ARG A 82 1.35 24.19 -21.43
C ARG A 82 0.83 22.74 -21.39
N GLY A 83 0.29 22.22 -22.49
CA GLY A 83 -0.20 20.84 -22.59
C GLY A 83 0.87 19.80 -22.24
N ILE A 84 2.08 19.93 -22.78
CA ILE A 84 3.23 19.05 -22.46
C ILE A 84 3.59 19.15 -20.98
N THR A 85 3.53 20.34 -20.40
CA THR A 85 3.86 20.54 -18.98
C THR A 85 2.80 19.92 -18.08
N GLU A 86 1.51 20.07 -18.42
CA GLU A 86 0.42 19.41 -17.68
C GLU A 86 0.49 17.88 -17.82
N HIS A 87 0.76 17.35 -19.02
CA HIS A 87 0.97 15.91 -19.19
C HIS A 87 2.17 15.39 -18.40
N LEU A 88 3.27 16.14 -18.34
CA LEU A 88 4.41 15.77 -17.51
C LEU A 88 4.06 15.76 -16.03
N LYS A 89 3.26 16.73 -15.55
CA LYS A 89 2.76 16.73 -14.16
C LYS A 89 1.89 15.51 -13.88
N VAL A 90 0.97 15.17 -14.79
CA VAL A 90 0.14 13.96 -14.68
C VAL A 90 1.02 12.72 -14.67
N GLN A 91 2.01 12.62 -15.56
CA GLN A 91 2.93 11.49 -15.60
C GLN A 91 3.78 11.38 -14.33
N LEU A 92 4.19 12.50 -13.73
CA LEU A 92 4.90 12.51 -12.44
C LEU A 92 3.98 12.08 -11.28
N ALA A 93 2.74 12.57 -11.25
CA ALA A 93 1.74 12.14 -10.27
C ALA A 93 1.45 10.63 -10.41
N MET A 94 1.31 10.16 -11.64
CA MET A 94 1.09 8.76 -11.95
C MET A 94 2.29 7.87 -11.66
N ASN A 95 3.51 8.34 -11.90
CA ASN A 95 4.71 7.61 -11.53
C ASN A 95 4.80 7.41 -10.01
N ALA A 96 4.32 8.38 -9.23
CA ALA A 96 4.21 8.24 -7.79
C ALA A 96 3.16 7.19 -7.43
N PHE A 97 2.06 7.12 -8.19
CA PHE A 97 1.01 6.11 -8.03
C PHE A 97 1.35 4.73 -8.66
N ALA A 98 2.38 4.63 -9.49
CA ALA A 98 2.67 3.42 -10.27
C ALA A 98 2.88 2.16 -9.41
N PRO A 99 3.61 2.18 -8.29
CA PRO A 99 3.77 0.98 -7.45
C PRO A 99 2.44 0.42 -6.93
N PHE A 100 1.47 1.31 -6.69
CA PHE A 100 0.13 0.96 -6.22
C PHE A 100 -0.71 0.33 -7.29
N GLN A 101 -0.72 0.98 -8.44
CA GLN A 101 -1.42 0.46 -9.60
C GLN A 101 -0.81 -0.88 -10.00
N GLU A 102 0.51 -1.02 -10.01
CA GLU A 102 1.24 -2.26 -10.32
C GLU A 102 0.85 -3.41 -9.38
N LEU A 103 0.99 -3.18 -8.07
CA LEU A 103 0.70 -4.18 -7.04
C LEU A 103 -0.80 -4.54 -7.01
N GLY A 104 -1.66 -3.54 -7.03
CA GLY A 104 -3.11 -3.71 -7.01
C GLY A 104 -3.61 -4.45 -8.26
N THR A 105 -3.08 -4.11 -9.44
CA THR A 105 -3.44 -4.79 -10.69
C THR A 105 -2.94 -6.24 -10.68
N PHE A 106 -1.72 -6.48 -10.20
CA PHE A 106 -1.19 -7.84 -10.07
C PHE A 106 -2.06 -8.71 -9.14
N PHE A 107 -2.40 -8.21 -7.94
CA PHE A 107 -3.27 -8.94 -7.02
C PHE A 107 -4.69 -9.11 -7.55
N LEU A 108 -5.28 -8.10 -8.19
CA LEU A 108 -6.61 -8.22 -8.79
C LEU A 108 -6.63 -9.27 -9.91
N ILE A 109 -5.59 -9.31 -10.76
CA ILE A 109 -5.46 -10.35 -11.79
C ILE A 109 -5.30 -11.73 -11.15
N LEU A 110 -4.42 -11.88 -10.15
CA LEU A 110 -4.16 -13.15 -9.49
C LEU A 110 -5.39 -13.68 -8.75
N ILE A 111 -6.02 -12.85 -7.91
CA ILE A 111 -7.23 -13.21 -7.16
C ILE A 111 -8.37 -13.48 -8.12
N GLY A 112 -8.58 -12.62 -9.13
CA GLY A 112 -9.59 -12.82 -10.16
C GLY A 112 -9.41 -14.16 -10.88
N LEU A 113 -8.18 -14.49 -11.28
CA LEU A 113 -7.87 -15.76 -11.94
C LEU A 113 -8.15 -16.97 -11.02
N VAL A 114 -7.68 -16.93 -9.77
CA VAL A 114 -7.91 -18.01 -8.80
C VAL A 114 -9.40 -18.20 -8.54
N VAL A 115 -10.13 -17.12 -8.26
CA VAL A 115 -11.58 -17.15 -8.04
C VAL A 115 -12.31 -17.68 -9.27
N PHE A 116 -11.92 -17.25 -10.47
CA PHE A 116 -12.51 -17.72 -11.73
C PHE A 116 -12.29 -19.23 -11.94
N VAL A 117 -11.05 -19.71 -11.80
CA VAL A 117 -10.70 -21.13 -11.97
C VAL A 117 -11.39 -22.00 -10.92
N VAL A 118 -11.31 -21.62 -9.64
CA VAL A 118 -11.95 -22.37 -8.54
C VAL A 118 -13.47 -22.39 -8.72
N SER A 119 -14.09 -21.26 -9.06
CA SER A 119 -15.54 -21.22 -9.25
C SER A 119 -15.99 -22.10 -10.42
N ASN A 120 -15.28 -22.08 -11.54
CA ASN A 120 -15.59 -22.97 -12.68
C ASN A 120 -15.35 -24.44 -12.32
N PHE A 121 -14.26 -24.76 -11.63
CA PHE A 121 -13.97 -26.12 -11.17
C PHE A 121 -15.07 -26.65 -10.25
N VAL A 122 -15.46 -25.87 -9.25
CA VAL A 122 -16.54 -26.20 -8.31
C VAL A 122 -17.86 -26.39 -9.06
N THR A 123 -18.17 -25.49 -10.00
CA THR A 123 -19.39 -25.59 -10.84
C THR A 123 -19.43 -26.91 -11.62
N ILE A 124 -18.32 -27.32 -12.24
CA ILE A 124 -18.26 -28.56 -13.02
C ILE A 124 -18.30 -29.78 -12.09
N LYS A 125 -17.52 -29.77 -11.00
CA LYS A 125 -17.31 -30.94 -10.15
C LYS A 125 -18.50 -31.25 -9.25
N LEU A 126 -19.29 -30.25 -8.90
CA LEU A 126 -20.41 -30.35 -7.95
C LEU A 126 -21.78 -30.09 -8.59
N TYR A 127 -21.89 -30.21 -9.92
CA TYR A 127 -23.13 -29.98 -10.67
C TYR A 127 -24.33 -30.75 -10.11
N ASP A 128 -24.16 -32.05 -9.84
CA ASP A 128 -25.24 -32.92 -9.32
C ASP A 128 -25.25 -33.05 -7.79
N SER A 129 -24.25 -32.48 -7.11
CA SER A 129 -24.03 -32.72 -5.67
C SER A 129 -24.51 -31.57 -4.78
N MET A 130 -24.76 -30.37 -5.34
CA MET A 130 -25.12 -29.18 -4.55
C MET A 130 -26.56 -28.71 -4.79
N PRO A 131 -27.22 -28.14 -3.75
CA PRO A 131 -28.49 -27.45 -3.93
C PRO A 131 -28.38 -26.32 -4.95
N PHE A 132 -29.42 -26.16 -5.78
CA PHE A 132 -29.43 -25.21 -6.90
C PHE A 132 -28.99 -23.78 -6.52
N ALA A 133 -29.42 -23.27 -5.36
CA ALA A 133 -29.06 -21.92 -4.90
C ALA A 133 -27.55 -21.74 -4.67
N VAL A 134 -26.89 -22.77 -4.09
CA VAL A 134 -25.44 -22.77 -3.87
C VAL A 134 -24.71 -23.03 -5.19
N TYR A 135 -25.25 -23.90 -6.02
CA TYR A 135 -24.73 -24.16 -7.36
C TYR A 135 -24.69 -22.89 -8.21
N ALA A 136 -25.78 -22.11 -8.27
CA ALA A 136 -25.90 -20.91 -9.10
C ALA A 136 -24.95 -19.77 -8.68
N PHE A 137 -24.44 -19.77 -7.44
CA PHE A 137 -23.51 -18.77 -6.95
C PHE A 137 -22.16 -18.82 -7.69
N PHE A 138 -21.57 -20.00 -7.86
CA PHE A 138 -20.26 -20.16 -8.49
C PHE A 138 -20.17 -19.71 -9.97
N PRO A 139 -21.08 -20.10 -10.88
CA PRO A 139 -21.08 -19.60 -12.24
C PRO A 139 -21.38 -18.09 -12.28
N SER A 140 -22.18 -17.57 -11.33
CA SER A 140 -22.43 -16.12 -11.22
C SER A 140 -21.16 -15.36 -10.83
N VAL A 141 -20.38 -15.85 -9.86
CA VAL A 141 -19.09 -15.26 -9.48
C VAL A 141 -18.10 -15.31 -10.65
N SER A 142 -17.99 -16.45 -11.34
CA SER A 142 -17.17 -16.61 -12.54
C SER A 142 -17.55 -15.59 -13.64
N GLY A 143 -18.85 -15.47 -13.92
CA GLY A 143 -19.39 -14.50 -14.88
C GLY A 143 -19.09 -13.05 -14.46
N MET A 144 -19.25 -12.71 -13.18
CA MET A 144 -18.94 -11.38 -12.66
C MET A 144 -17.46 -11.03 -12.84
N VAL A 145 -16.54 -11.95 -12.51
CA VAL A 145 -15.11 -11.74 -12.72
C VAL A 145 -14.82 -11.50 -14.21
N ALA A 146 -15.42 -12.29 -15.11
CA ALA A 146 -15.28 -12.09 -16.55
C ALA A 146 -15.78 -10.72 -17.01
N VAL A 147 -16.92 -10.23 -16.48
CA VAL A 147 -17.45 -8.89 -16.77
C VAL A 147 -16.49 -7.80 -16.29
N VAL A 148 -15.96 -7.91 -15.07
CA VAL A 148 -15.01 -6.93 -14.52
C VAL A 148 -13.75 -6.86 -15.37
N VAL A 149 -13.19 -8.01 -15.78
CA VAL A 149 -12.02 -8.06 -16.68
C VAL A 149 -12.36 -7.44 -18.04
N ASN A 150 -13.51 -7.78 -18.62
CA ASN A 150 -13.96 -7.24 -19.91
C ASN A 150 -14.24 -5.74 -19.88
N LEU A 151 -14.54 -5.14 -18.72
CA LEU A 151 -14.72 -3.69 -18.58
C LEU A 151 -13.40 -2.96 -18.33
N THR A 152 -12.56 -3.51 -17.47
CA THR A 152 -11.31 -2.86 -17.04
C THR A 152 -10.23 -2.89 -18.12
N LEU A 153 -10.13 -3.98 -18.88
CA LEU A 153 -9.09 -4.16 -19.89
C LEU A 153 -9.23 -3.17 -21.08
N PRO A 154 -10.41 -2.98 -21.70
CA PRO A 154 -10.58 -1.97 -22.75
C PRO A 154 -10.39 -0.53 -22.26
N LEU A 155 -10.76 -0.23 -21.00
CA LEU A 155 -10.50 1.08 -20.40
C LEU A 155 -9.00 1.34 -20.27
N ALA A 156 -8.25 0.32 -19.85
CA ALA A 156 -6.80 0.40 -19.76
C ALA A 156 -6.13 0.62 -21.12
N HIS A 157 -6.56 -0.13 -22.15
CA HIS A 157 -6.09 0.04 -23.52
C HIS A 157 -6.44 1.41 -24.09
N GLY A 158 -7.69 1.86 -23.95
CA GLY A 158 -8.12 3.16 -24.46
C GLY A 158 -7.33 4.34 -23.85
N LEU A 159 -6.81 4.19 -22.63
CA LEU A 159 -5.96 5.18 -22.00
C LEU A 159 -4.57 5.28 -22.67
N LEU A 160 -3.99 4.13 -23.04
CA LEU A 160 -2.75 4.06 -23.81
C LEU A 160 -2.94 4.70 -25.18
N ASP A 161 -4.03 4.38 -25.87
CA ASP A 161 -4.36 4.92 -27.20
C ASP A 161 -4.51 6.43 -27.19
N VAL A 162 -5.25 6.98 -26.21
CA VAL A 162 -5.40 8.43 -26.09
C VAL A 162 -4.04 9.08 -25.79
N SER A 163 -3.19 8.46 -24.97
CA SER A 163 -1.86 9.01 -24.68
C SER A 163 -0.91 8.95 -25.88
N THR A 164 -0.94 7.88 -26.69
CA THR A 164 -0.13 7.78 -27.90
C THR A 164 -0.61 8.76 -28.97
N GLU A 165 -1.92 8.90 -29.13
CA GLU A 165 -2.54 9.86 -30.03
C GLU A 165 -2.24 11.31 -29.63
N LEU A 166 -2.25 11.63 -28.33
CA LEU A 166 -1.85 12.93 -27.81
C LEU A 166 -0.42 13.28 -28.22
N LYS A 167 0.51 12.33 -28.04
CA LYS A 167 1.91 12.48 -28.46
C LYS A 167 2.03 12.66 -29.98
N ARG A 168 1.28 11.89 -30.76
CA ARG A 168 1.26 11.97 -32.23
C ARG A 168 0.77 13.33 -32.71
N ARG A 169 -0.36 13.81 -32.17
CA ARG A 169 -0.95 15.11 -32.53
C ARG A 169 -0.04 16.28 -32.16
N TRP A 170 0.53 16.30 -30.96
CA TRP A 170 1.50 17.33 -30.60
C TRP A 170 2.74 17.31 -31.49
N GLY A 171 3.16 16.13 -31.95
CA GLY A 171 4.26 16.00 -32.91
C GLY A 171 3.92 16.62 -34.27
N ALA A 172 2.71 16.39 -34.76
CA ALA A 172 2.22 16.99 -36.00
C ALA A 172 2.03 18.51 -35.88
N SER A 173 1.52 19.01 -34.75
CA SER A 173 1.33 20.45 -34.52
C SER A 173 2.65 21.23 -34.41
N MET A 174 3.77 20.58 -34.12
CA MET A 174 5.10 21.21 -34.07
C MET A 174 5.76 21.43 -35.44
N VAL A 175 5.04 21.24 -36.55
CA VAL A 175 5.54 21.52 -37.91
C VAL A 175 5.23 22.97 -38.36
N GLY A 176 4.40 23.71 -37.61
CA GLY A 176 3.95 25.06 -37.99
C GLY A 176 4.94 26.21 -37.72
N ASP A 177 4.51 27.43 -38.04
CA ASP A 177 5.30 28.66 -37.92
C ASP A 177 5.67 28.98 -36.47
N GLY A 178 6.94 28.76 -36.15
CA GLY A 178 7.57 29.12 -34.89
C GLY A 178 9.06 29.28 -35.09
N SER A 179 9.74 29.90 -34.12
CA SER A 179 11.21 30.00 -34.18
C SER A 179 11.82 28.60 -34.30
N LYS A 180 12.76 28.40 -35.24
CA LYS A 180 13.40 27.09 -35.47
C LYS A 180 13.98 26.47 -34.18
N LEU A 181 14.38 27.31 -33.22
CA LEU A 181 14.91 26.89 -31.94
C LEU A 181 13.82 26.33 -31.01
N ASP A 182 12.66 27.00 -30.91
CA ASP A 182 11.55 26.55 -30.06
C ASP A 182 10.95 25.25 -30.57
N LEU A 183 10.79 25.11 -31.89
CA LEU A 183 10.33 23.87 -32.51
C LEU A 183 11.31 22.72 -32.25
N LYS A 184 12.62 22.96 -32.37
CA LYS A 184 13.66 21.97 -32.08
C LYS A 184 13.67 21.57 -30.60
N CYS A 185 13.45 22.52 -29.69
CA CYS A 185 13.37 22.26 -28.26
C CYS A 185 12.10 21.46 -27.91
N GLY A 186 10.94 21.89 -28.41
CA GLY A 186 9.66 21.21 -28.23
C GLY A 186 9.69 19.77 -28.74
N ARG A 187 10.24 19.55 -29.95
CA ARG A 187 10.35 18.21 -30.54
C ARG A 187 11.26 17.28 -29.73
N ARG A 188 12.37 17.80 -29.17
CA ARG A 188 13.24 17.03 -28.28
C ARG A 188 12.51 16.65 -26.99
N ARG A 189 11.78 17.59 -26.38
CA ARG A 189 11.00 17.35 -25.17
C ARG A 189 9.89 16.31 -25.42
N LEU A 190 9.17 16.43 -26.53
CA LEU A 190 8.13 15.49 -26.93
C LEU A 190 8.69 14.10 -27.26
N LYS A 191 9.87 14.02 -27.91
CA LYS A 191 10.55 12.75 -28.18
C LYS A 191 10.95 12.03 -26.88
N GLY A 192 11.34 12.79 -25.86
CA GLY A 192 11.64 12.27 -24.53
C GLY A 192 10.41 11.83 -23.73
N MET A 193 9.22 12.30 -24.10
CA MET A 193 7.97 11.94 -23.44
C MET A 193 7.58 10.50 -23.81
N ARG A 194 7.39 9.64 -22.80
CA ARG A 194 6.88 8.28 -23.02
C ARG A 194 5.35 8.31 -22.95
N PRO A 195 4.65 7.54 -23.81
CA PRO A 195 3.21 7.32 -23.65
C PRO A 195 2.92 6.82 -22.23
N PHE A 196 1.75 7.18 -21.72
CA PHE A 196 1.27 6.65 -20.46
C PHE A 196 0.96 5.16 -20.63
N CYS A 197 1.65 4.32 -19.87
CA CYS A 197 1.40 2.88 -19.78
C CYS A 197 1.01 2.55 -18.34
N MET A 198 -0.02 1.73 -18.18
CA MET A 198 -0.25 1.03 -16.91
C MET A 198 0.59 -0.24 -16.88
N TRP A 199 1.13 -0.52 -15.71
CA TRP A 199 2.08 -1.59 -15.49
C TRP A 199 1.43 -2.62 -14.59
N ALA A 200 1.63 -3.91 -14.88
CA ALA A 200 1.39 -4.97 -13.92
C ALA A 200 2.75 -5.54 -13.52
N GLY A 201 3.10 -5.40 -12.23
CA GLY A 201 4.46 -5.61 -11.77
C GLY A 201 4.56 -5.72 -10.26
N PHE A 202 5.73 -6.18 -9.79
CA PHE A 202 6.05 -6.23 -8.37
C PHE A 202 7.47 -5.70 -8.16
N GLY A 203 7.63 -4.74 -7.24
CA GLY A 203 8.96 -4.20 -6.88
C GLY A 203 9.69 -3.49 -8.02
N GLY A 204 8.97 -2.84 -8.95
CA GLY A 204 9.55 -2.20 -10.14
C GLY A 204 9.93 -3.17 -11.27
N ASN A 205 9.71 -4.47 -11.08
CA ASN A 205 9.73 -5.45 -12.16
C ASN A 205 8.38 -5.45 -12.86
N CYS A 206 8.33 -4.81 -14.02
CA CYS A 206 7.18 -4.86 -14.90
C CYS A 206 7.17 -6.23 -15.63
N PHE A 207 6.27 -7.13 -15.23
CA PHE A 207 6.18 -8.47 -15.82
C PHE A 207 5.27 -8.51 -17.05
N LEU A 208 4.23 -7.67 -17.07
CA LEU A 208 3.24 -7.62 -18.14
C LEU A 208 3.15 -6.22 -18.72
N TYR A 209 3.41 -6.12 -20.02
CA TYR A 209 3.17 -4.94 -20.84
C TYR A 209 1.85 -5.16 -21.56
N PHE A 210 0.84 -4.34 -21.28
CA PHE A 210 -0.31 -4.22 -22.17
C PHE A 210 0.12 -3.38 -23.38
N LEU A 211 0.86 -3.98 -24.30
CA LEU A 211 1.20 -3.40 -25.58
C LEU A 211 0.54 -4.22 -26.68
N GLU A 212 -0.32 -3.55 -27.44
CA GLU A 212 -1.04 -4.13 -28.56
C GLU A 212 -0.02 -4.60 -29.63
N ASN A 213 -0.01 -5.93 -29.84
CA ASN A 213 0.55 -6.62 -31.01
C ASN A 213 2.06 -6.69 -31.24
N ASN A 214 2.93 -6.29 -30.30
CA ASN A 214 4.34 -6.70 -30.37
C ASN A 214 4.89 -6.99 -28.97
N VAL A 215 5.07 -8.28 -28.68
CA VAL A 215 5.89 -8.74 -27.54
C VAL A 215 7.34 -8.39 -27.86
N ILE A 216 7.72 -7.13 -27.62
CA ILE A 216 9.11 -6.71 -27.70
C ILE A 216 9.77 -7.13 -26.39
N THR A 217 10.56 -8.20 -26.44
CA THR A 217 11.49 -8.56 -25.38
C THR A 217 12.39 -7.36 -25.07
N ARG A 218 12.48 -6.99 -23.78
CA ARG A 218 13.33 -5.89 -23.32
C ARG A 218 14.79 -6.11 -23.78
N PRO A 219 15.54 -5.04 -24.12
CA PRO A 219 16.99 -5.13 -24.22
C PRO A 219 17.58 -5.54 -22.85
N SER A 220 18.60 -6.41 -22.85
CA SER A 220 19.19 -6.95 -21.63
C SER A 220 19.70 -5.83 -20.74
N ILE A 221 19.26 -5.85 -19.48
CA ILE A 221 19.82 -5.06 -18.40
C ILE A 221 20.47 -6.12 -17.51
N ASP A 222 21.80 -6.23 -17.60
CA ASP A 222 22.60 -7.35 -17.09
C ASP A 222 22.74 -7.43 -15.56
N ASP A 223 21.93 -6.71 -14.79
CA ASP A 223 21.87 -6.88 -13.34
C ASP A 223 20.43 -7.17 -12.90
N PRO A 224 20.13 -8.37 -12.40
CA PRO A 224 18.80 -8.67 -11.93
C PRO A 224 18.50 -7.88 -10.65
N PRO A 225 17.44 -7.04 -10.64
CA PRO A 225 17.22 -6.03 -9.61
C PRO A 225 16.80 -6.57 -8.24
N TRP A 226 16.52 -7.87 -8.09
CA TRP A 226 16.25 -8.49 -6.78
C TRP A 226 17.43 -8.39 -5.81
N TYR A 227 18.63 -8.08 -6.28
CA TYR A 227 19.80 -7.82 -5.43
C TYR A 227 19.75 -6.45 -4.71
N ARG A 228 18.90 -5.50 -5.13
CA ARG A 228 18.93 -4.13 -4.60
C ARG A 228 18.13 -3.93 -3.32
N ASP A 229 17.22 -4.82 -2.95
CA ASP A 229 16.40 -4.63 -1.74
C ASP A 229 15.77 -5.91 -1.14
N PRO A 230 16.59 -6.89 -0.73
CA PRO A 230 16.11 -8.11 -0.07
C PRO A 230 15.33 -7.79 1.22
N LEU A 231 15.63 -6.68 1.88
CA LEU A 231 14.95 -6.21 3.09
C LEU A 231 13.50 -5.79 2.84
N GLY A 232 13.18 -5.10 1.74
CA GLY A 232 11.80 -4.76 1.43
C GLY A 232 10.92 -5.97 1.09
N ILE A 233 11.49 -6.99 0.45
CA ILE A 233 10.80 -8.25 0.15
C ILE A 233 10.59 -9.07 1.41
N LEU A 234 11.64 -9.20 2.25
CA LEU A 234 11.55 -9.83 3.57
C LEU A 234 10.51 -9.11 4.44
N PHE A 235 10.51 -7.78 4.45
CA PHE A 235 9.56 -6.98 5.22
C PHE A 235 8.12 -7.19 4.76
N ASN A 236 7.83 -7.16 3.45
CA ASN A 236 6.49 -7.46 2.95
C ASN A 236 6.08 -8.91 3.26
N GLY A 237 6.99 -9.88 3.15
CA GLY A 237 6.73 -11.27 3.53
C GLY A 237 6.42 -11.41 5.03
N VAL A 238 7.22 -10.79 5.89
CA VAL A 238 7.05 -10.81 7.35
C VAL A 238 5.80 -10.05 7.76
N ALA A 239 5.52 -8.87 7.20
CA ALA A 239 4.30 -8.11 7.49
C ALA A 239 3.04 -8.87 7.04
N THR A 240 3.07 -9.54 5.88
CA THR A 240 1.94 -10.34 5.40
C THR A 240 1.74 -11.61 6.25
N ALA A 241 2.83 -12.27 6.66
CA ALA A 241 2.79 -13.42 7.58
C ALA A 241 2.32 -13.02 8.98
N PHE A 242 2.77 -11.85 9.47
CA PHE A 242 2.37 -11.27 10.75
C PHE A 242 0.90 -10.84 10.75
N LEU A 243 0.41 -10.31 9.63
CA LEU A 243 -1.02 -10.02 9.44
C LEU A 243 -1.84 -11.31 9.41
N SER A 244 -1.42 -12.30 8.62
CA SER A 244 -2.05 -13.64 8.61
C SER A 244 -2.10 -14.23 10.02
N PHE A 245 -1.05 -14.01 10.82
CA PHE A 245 -0.96 -14.43 12.23
C PHE A 245 -1.88 -13.63 13.16
N ILE A 246 -1.98 -12.30 13.04
CA ILE A 246 -2.96 -11.47 13.77
C ILE A 246 -4.39 -11.90 13.42
N PHE A 247 -4.63 -12.32 12.18
CA PHE A 247 -5.94 -12.82 11.73
C PHE A 247 -6.23 -14.24 12.22
N THR A 248 -5.22 -15.11 12.35
CA THR A 248 -5.40 -16.51 12.77
C THR A 248 -5.26 -16.73 14.27
N ALA A 249 -4.51 -15.89 15.00
CA ALA A 249 -4.27 -16.07 16.44
C ALA A 249 -5.55 -15.94 17.28
N PRO A 250 -6.46 -14.97 17.06
CA PRO A 250 -7.71 -14.91 17.81
C PRO A 250 -8.67 -16.05 17.46
N ILE A 251 -8.66 -16.52 16.21
CA ILE A 251 -9.35 -17.76 15.81
C ILE A 251 -8.77 -18.94 16.60
N LEU A 252 -7.45 -18.98 16.79
CA LEU A 252 -6.79 -19.99 17.63
C LEU A 252 -7.11 -19.84 19.13
N PHE A 253 -7.27 -18.61 19.65
CA PHE A 253 -7.70 -18.35 21.04
C PHE A 253 -9.13 -18.82 21.29
N VAL A 254 -10.03 -18.61 20.33
CA VAL A 254 -11.41 -19.11 20.39
C VAL A 254 -11.43 -20.65 20.30
N VAL A 255 -10.50 -21.25 19.54
CA VAL A 255 -10.34 -22.72 19.44
C VAL A 255 -9.65 -23.33 20.67
N ALA A 256 -8.85 -22.58 21.42
CA ALA A 256 -8.03 -23.10 22.53
C ALA A 256 -8.68 -22.99 23.93
N GLU A 257 -9.98 -22.70 24.03
CA GLU A 257 -10.76 -22.63 25.29
C GLU A 257 -10.24 -21.66 26.38
N VAL A 258 -9.32 -20.75 26.04
CA VAL A 258 -8.92 -19.70 26.97
C VAL A 258 -10.01 -18.64 26.96
N ASP A 259 -10.92 -18.65 27.93
CA ASP A 259 -12.03 -17.70 28.07
C ASP A 259 -11.54 -16.42 28.81
N PRO A 260 -11.11 -15.35 28.11
CA PRO A 260 -10.64 -14.12 28.75
C PRO A 260 -11.76 -13.41 29.53
N ILE A 261 -13.02 -13.77 29.31
CA ILE A 261 -14.18 -13.10 29.91
C ILE A 261 -14.50 -13.66 31.29
N LYS A 262 -14.05 -14.87 31.63
CA LYS A 262 -14.05 -15.38 33.02
C LYS A 262 -13.28 -14.49 34.00
N PHE A 263 -12.35 -13.67 33.51
CA PHE A 263 -11.59 -12.71 34.32
C PHE A 263 -12.34 -11.41 34.61
N VAL A 264 -13.34 -11.04 33.81
CA VAL A 264 -14.02 -9.73 33.87
C VAL A 264 -15.44 -9.86 34.42
N LEU A 265 -16.11 -10.98 34.18
CA LEU A 265 -17.47 -11.24 34.64
C LEU A 265 -17.46 -12.50 35.51
N PRO A 266 -17.55 -12.35 36.85
CA PRO A 266 -17.57 -13.49 37.77
C PRO A 266 -18.79 -14.37 37.49
N ASP A 267 -18.64 -15.67 37.80
CA ASP A 267 -19.70 -16.66 37.64
C ASP A 267 -20.93 -16.25 38.46
N THR A 268 -21.94 -15.71 37.79
CA THR A 268 -23.27 -15.58 38.37
C THR A 268 -23.95 -16.95 38.30
N PRO A 269 -24.46 -17.51 39.42
CA PRO A 269 -25.24 -18.74 39.41
C PRO A 269 -26.59 -18.45 38.73
N GLY A 270 -26.59 -18.56 37.40
CA GLY A 270 -27.75 -18.41 36.55
C GLY A 270 -28.29 -19.78 36.13
N THR A 271 -29.57 -19.81 35.78
CA THR A 271 -30.18 -20.97 35.12
C THR A 271 -29.39 -21.30 33.84
N LEU A 272 -29.39 -22.56 33.39
CA LEU A 272 -28.69 -23.04 32.20
C LEU A 272 -28.88 -22.12 30.97
N ILE A 273 -30.09 -21.56 30.82
CA ILE A 273 -30.46 -20.63 29.75
C ILE A 273 -29.69 -19.31 29.86
N GLN A 274 -29.55 -18.74 31.06
CA GLN A 274 -28.76 -17.51 31.28
C GLN A 274 -27.28 -17.75 30.99
N THR A 275 -26.74 -18.90 31.38
CA THR A 275 -25.34 -19.27 31.10
C THR A 275 -25.09 -19.39 29.60
N VAL A 276 -25.97 -20.10 28.88
CA VAL A 276 -25.89 -20.26 27.42
C VAL A 276 -26.04 -18.92 26.71
N THR A 277 -26.99 -18.08 27.12
CA THR A 277 -27.21 -16.76 26.50
C THR A 277 -26.03 -15.84 26.74
N CYS A 278 -25.44 -15.87 27.94
CA CYS A 278 -24.23 -15.11 28.27
C CYS A 278 -23.04 -15.57 27.41
N ILE A 279 -22.82 -16.88 27.25
CA ILE A 279 -21.77 -17.44 26.38
C ILE A 279 -21.98 -17.03 24.91
N LEU A 280 -23.20 -17.17 24.39
CA LEU A 280 -23.54 -16.78 23.02
C LEU A 280 -23.31 -15.28 22.76
N THR A 281 -23.73 -14.43 23.70
CA THR A 281 -23.56 -12.98 23.58
C THR A 281 -22.08 -12.60 23.64
N ARG A 282 -21.31 -13.26 24.51
CA ARG A 282 -19.85 -13.10 24.58
C ARG A 282 -19.15 -13.51 23.28
N LEU A 283 -19.55 -14.65 22.72
CA LEU A 283 -18.98 -15.17 21.48
C LEU A 283 -19.32 -14.24 20.28
N LEU A 284 -20.55 -13.72 20.25
CA LEU A 284 -21.02 -12.77 19.24
C LEU A 284 -20.27 -11.42 19.35
N ILE A 285 -20.13 -10.87 20.55
CA ILE A 285 -19.41 -9.61 20.78
C ILE A 285 -17.93 -9.76 20.42
N CYS A 286 -17.29 -10.87 20.83
CA CYS A 286 -15.90 -11.13 20.46
C CYS A 286 -15.73 -11.29 18.94
N THR A 287 -16.62 -12.01 18.26
CA THR A 287 -16.51 -12.20 16.80
C THR A 287 -16.79 -10.92 16.01
N LEU A 288 -17.78 -10.12 16.42
CA LEU A 288 -18.05 -8.81 15.80
C LEU A 288 -16.89 -7.83 16.04
N ALA A 289 -16.39 -7.74 17.27
CA ALA A 289 -15.22 -6.91 17.57
C ALA A 289 -13.99 -7.38 16.79
N LEU A 290 -13.81 -8.71 16.62
CA LEU A 290 -12.74 -9.25 15.82
C LEU A 290 -12.88 -8.87 14.34
N ALA A 291 -14.06 -9.07 13.75
CA ALA A 291 -14.32 -8.74 12.34
C ALA A 291 -14.05 -7.25 12.07
N GLU A 292 -14.49 -6.37 12.97
CA GLU A 292 -14.28 -4.93 12.84
C GLU A 292 -12.81 -4.53 13.03
N ILE A 293 -12.10 -5.14 13.99
CA ILE A 293 -10.64 -4.96 14.16
C ILE A 293 -9.90 -5.46 12.92
N VAL A 294 -10.31 -6.58 12.34
CA VAL A 294 -9.69 -7.20 11.17
C VAL A 294 -9.88 -6.35 9.92
N SER A 295 -11.10 -5.85 9.70
CA SER A 295 -11.46 -4.93 8.63
C SER A 295 -10.68 -3.61 8.73
N SER A 296 -10.62 -3.04 9.94
CA SER A 296 -9.95 -1.77 10.23
C SER A 296 -8.43 -1.86 10.11
N ILE A 297 -7.82 -2.90 10.68
CA ILE A 297 -6.37 -3.12 10.65
C ILE A 297 -5.92 -3.52 9.25
N GLY A 298 -6.68 -4.39 8.56
CA GLY A 298 -6.40 -4.77 7.17
C GLY A 298 -6.38 -3.56 6.24
N LEU A 299 -7.37 -2.68 6.35
CA LEU A 299 -7.43 -1.43 5.59
C LEU A 299 -6.28 -0.47 5.97
N ALA A 300 -5.99 -0.31 7.26
CA ALA A 300 -4.90 0.54 7.73
C ALA A 300 -3.51 0.03 7.32
N HIS A 301 -3.28 -1.29 7.32
CA HIS A 301 -2.01 -1.89 6.90
C HIS A 301 -1.84 -1.91 5.40
N LEU A 302 -2.91 -2.15 4.63
CA LEU A 302 -2.85 -2.01 3.18
C LEU A 302 -2.50 -0.56 2.83
N THR A 303 -3.11 0.40 3.54
CA THR A 303 -2.76 1.82 3.43
C THR A 303 -1.31 2.12 3.83
N LEU A 304 -0.78 1.48 4.87
CA LEU A 304 0.61 1.61 5.30
C LEU A 304 1.62 1.03 4.30
N ILE A 305 1.43 -0.23 3.88
CA ILE A 305 2.29 -0.89 2.90
C ILE A 305 2.33 -0.06 1.64
N MET A 306 1.16 0.44 1.24
CA MET A 306 1.06 1.37 0.14
C MET A 306 1.94 2.60 0.44
N LEU A 307 1.72 3.27 1.55
CA LEU A 307 2.48 4.46 1.88
C LEU A 307 4.01 4.27 1.98
N THR A 308 4.49 3.14 2.49
CA THR A 308 5.91 2.78 2.58
C THR A 308 6.50 2.51 1.19
N LEU A 309 5.76 1.84 0.30
CA LEU A 309 6.17 1.65 -1.09
C LEU A 309 6.20 2.98 -1.87
N TYR A 310 5.28 3.90 -1.58
CA TYR A 310 5.25 5.24 -2.19
C TYR A 310 6.40 6.12 -1.74
N SER A 311 6.66 6.18 -0.43
CA SER A 311 7.76 6.97 0.13
C SER A 311 9.11 6.49 -0.43
N LYS A 312 9.27 5.17 -0.58
CA LYS A 312 10.45 4.53 -1.15
C LYS A 312 10.62 4.81 -2.65
N SER A 313 9.55 4.75 -3.44
CA SER A 313 9.59 5.16 -4.86
C SER A 313 9.91 6.64 -5.03
N CYS A 314 9.36 7.52 -4.19
CA CYS A 314 9.69 8.95 -4.19
C CYS A 314 11.19 9.20 -3.89
N LEU A 315 11.76 8.49 -2.91
CA LEU A 315 13.19 8.53 -2.58
C LEU A 315 14.09 7.99 -3.70
N PHE A 316 13.66 6.93 -4.39
CA PHE A 316 14.41 6.36 -5.51
C PHE A 316 14.45 7.31 -6.72
N GLN A 317 13.34 7.99 -7.02
CA GLN A 317 13.32 9.00 -8.08
C GLN A 317 14.23 10.19 -7.75
N LEU A 318 14.29 10.63 -6.49
CA LEU A 318 15.25 11.64 -6.02
C LEU A 318 16.72 11.24 -6.25
N LYS A 319 17.09 9.98 -5.96
CA LYS A 319 18.44 9.46 -6.22
C LYS A 319 18.78 9.45 -7.71
N PHE A 320 17.81 9.18 -8.58
CA PHE A 320 18.02 9.18 -10.03
C PHE A 320 18.32 10.58 -10.59
N TYR A 321 17.70 11.63 -10.00
CA TYR A 321 18.00 13.03 -10.35
C TYR A 321 19.35 13.52 -9.82
N ARG A 322 19.87 12.91 -8.73
CA ARG A 322 21.13 13.29 -8.10
C ARG A 322 22.30 12.43 -8.56
N LYS A 323 22.42 12.12 -9.86
CA LYS A 323 23.65 11.52 -10.38
C LYS A 323 24.75 12.60 -10.30
N PRO A 324 25.78 12.46 -9.45
CA PRO A 324 26.79 13.50 -9.30
C PRO A 324 27.55 13.62 -10.61
N GLU A 325 27.47 14.79 -11.25
CA GLU A 325 28.13 15.11 -12.51
C GLU A 325 29.68 15.18 -12.38
N ASN A 326 30.27 14.75 -11.25
CA ASN A 326 31.56 15.26 -10.80
C ASN A 326 32.72 14.28 -10.59
N SER A 327 32.63 12.98 -10.90
CA SER A 327 33.83 12.12 -10.79
C SER A 327 34.66 11.99 -12.08
N GLU A 328 34.07 12.18 -13.26
CA GLU A 328 34.82 12.07 -14.53
C GLU A 328 35.14 13.40 -15.20
N ILE A 329 34.40 14.47 -14.91
CA ILE A 329 34.66 15.80 -15.48
C ILE A 329 35.96 16.41 -14.91
N ALA A 330 36.42 15.97 -13.73
CA ALA A 330 37.71 16.36 -13.19
C ALA A 330 38.91 15.80 -14.01
N LYS A 331 38.76 14.67 -14.71
CA LYS A 331 39.82 14.13 -15.57
C LYS A 331 39.84 14.77 -16.96
N TYR A 332 38.71 15.23 -17.47
CA TYR A 332 38.64 15.87 -18.80
C TYR A 332 39.01 17.36 -18.81
N LYS A 333 39.11 18.01 -17.65
CA LYS A 333 39.46 19.43 -17.56
C LYS A 333 40.96 19.71 -17.77
N PHE A 334 41.80 18.68 -17.86
CA PHE A 334 43.24 18.84 -18.11
C PHE A 334 43.65 18.75 -19.59
N CYS A 335 42.77 18.30 -20.50
CA CYS A 335 43.13 18.09 -21.92
C CYS A 335 42.48 19.05 -22.94
N ARG A 336 41.76 20.10 -22.52
CA ARG A 336 41.20 21.09 -23.48
C ARG A 336 41.56 22.51 -23.09
N LYS A 337 42.80 22.89 -23.43
CA LYS A 337 43.24 24.29 -23.49
C LYS A 337 43.50 24.78 -24.92
N LEU A 338 43.26 23.96 -25.94
CA LEU A 338 43.23 24.38 -27.33
C LEU A 338 41.86 24.04 -27.94
N ASP A 339 41.36 24.93 -28.78
CA ASP A 339 40.09 24.91 -29.52
C ASP A 339 38.86 25.41 -28.75
N SER A 340 38.97 26.67 -28.34
CA SER A 340 37.84 27.58 -28.19
C SER A 340 37.19 27.84 -29.56
N GLU A 341 35.87 27.62 -29.66
CA GLU A 341 34.87 28.65 -30.02
C GLU A 341 33.58 28.08 -30.67
N LYS A 342 33.55 26.85 -31.17
CA LYS A 342 32.32 26.32 -31.83
C LYS A 342 31.50 25.29 -31.05
N ALA A 343 31.92 24.90 -29.85
CA ALA A 343 31.18 23.95 -29.02
C ALA A 343 30.40 24.62 -27.87
N LYS A 344 29.66 25.71 -28.16
CA LYS A 344 28.51 26.16 -27.33
C LYS A 344 27.29 25.25 -27.56
N CYS A 345 27.53 23.94 -27.65
CA CYS A 345 26.44 22.96 -27.59
C CYS A 345 26.00 22.93 -26.13
N LYS A 346 25.00 23.79 -25.84
CA LYS A 346 24.19 23.77 -24.62
C LYS A 346 23.91 22.31 -24.26
N ILE A 347 24.69 21.79 -23.32
CA ILE A 347 24.28 20.72 -22.45
C ILE A 347 22.92 21.19 -21.95
N LEU A 348 21.88 20.48 -22.38
CA LEU A 348 20.50 20.65 -21.97
C LEU A 348 20.45 20.28 -20.48
N LYS A 349 20.99 21.17 -19.64
CA LYS A 349 20.66 21.25 -18.24
C LYS A 349 19.15 21.24 -18.18
N LEU A 350 18.60 20.29 -17.45
CA LEU A 350 17.28 20.42 -16.82
C LEU A 350 17.34 21.59 -15.79
N GLU A 351 17.83 22.77 -16.20
CA GLU A 351 18.02 23.98 -15.39
C GLU A 351 16.69 24.69 -15.08
N GLY A 352 15.56 24.07 -15.43
CA GLY A 352 14.25 24.68 -15.33
C GLY A 352 13.53 24.40 -14.01
N LEU A 353 13.85 23.31 -13.31
CA LEU A 353 13.35 23.09 -11.96
C LEU A 353 14.50 23.28 -10.99
N SER A 354 14.46 24.37 -10.24
CA SER A 354 15.32 24.54 -9.08
C SER A 354 15.12 23.37 -8.12
N ASP A 355 16.16 22.92 -7.42
CA ASP A 355 16.04 21.89 -6.36
C ASP A 355 14.92 22.22 -5.36
N LEU A 356 14.66 23.52 -5.17
CA LEU A 356 13.57 24.08 -4.39
C LEU A 356 12.18 23.75 -4.95
N GLU A 357 12.00 23.74 -6.26
CA GLU A 357 10.75 23.34 -6.92
C GLU A 357 10.54 21.84 -6.84
N ILE A 358 11.59 21.04 -7.04
CA ILE A 358 11.53 19.58 -6.84
C ILE A 358 11.13 19.27 -5.40
N TYR A 359 11.76 19.92 -4.42
CA TYR A 359 11.37 19.78 -3.02
C TYR A 359 9.96 20.25 -2.73
N SER A 360 9.49 21.32 -3.37
CA SER A 360 8.10 21.76 -3.19
C SER A 360 7.09 20.75 -3.76
N VAL A 361 7.41 20.10 -4.88
CA VAL A 361 6.58 19.03 -5.46
C VAL A 361 6.57 17.83 -4.52
N LEU A 362 7.74 17.41 -4.03
CA LEU A 362 7.85 16.33 -3.04
C LEU A 362 7.12 16.66 -1.75
N MET A 363 7.18 17.91 -1.28
CA MET A 363 6.50 18.30 -0.05
C MET A 363 4.98 18.28 -0.23
N VAL A 364 4.47 18.69 -1.40
CA VAL A 364 3.04 18.55 -1.73
C VAL A 364 2.63 17.08 -1.84
N GLN A 365 3.43 16.26 -2.51
CA GLN A 365 3.20 14.81 -2.62
C GLN A 365 3.23 14.13 -1.25
N CYS A 366 4.26 14.39 -0.47
CA CYS A 366 4.36 13.96 0.92
C CYS A 366 3.19 14.49 1.73
N HIS A 367 2.68 15.70 1.51
CA HIS A 367 1.55 16.23 2.28
C HIS A 367 0.25 15.49 1.99
N VAL A 368 -0.03 15.17 0.71
CA VAL A 368 -1.19 14.37 0.30
C VAL A 368 -1.12 12.96 0.87
N VAL A 369 0.08 12.36 0.84
CA VAL A 369 0.30 11.02 1.36
C VAL A 369 0.39 11.00 2.88
N ARG A 370 0.84 12.09 3.51
CA ARG A 370 1.08 12.18 4.94
C ARG A 370 -0.14 11.90 5.79
N GLN A 371 -1.34 12.27 5.36
CA GLN A 371 -2.55 11.96 6.15
C GLN A 371 -2.71 10.46 6.36
N TYR A 372 -2.44 9.66 5.32
CA TYR A 372 -2.44 8.20 5.41
C TYR A 372 -1.27 7.67 6.24
N SER A 373 -0.11 8.33 6.15
CA SER A 373 1.08 7.92 6.90
C SER A 373 0.91 8.13 8.38
N ASP A 374 0.33 9.27 8.72
CA ASP A 374 0.17 9.70 10.10
C ASP A 374 -0.89 8.82 10.77
N ILE A 375 -1.96 8.48 10.05
CA ILE A 375 -2.95 7.49 10.48
C ILE A 375 -2.30 6.13 10.66
N SER A 376 -1.52 5.66 9.69
CA SER A 376 -0.89 4.34 9.77
C SER A 376 0.12 4.27 10.92
N ALA A 377 0.89 5.33 11.16
CA ALA A 377 1.81 5.42 12.30
C ALA A 377 1.07 5.35 13.65
N ILE A 378 -0.11 5.97 13.78
CA ILE A 378 -0.97 5.81 14.97
C ILE A 378 -1.39 4.35 15.15
N PHE A 379 -1.80 3.69 14.07
CA PHE A 379 -2.27 2.30 14.12
C PHE A 379 -1.16 1.28 14.36
N ILE A 380 0.08 1.55 13.93
CA ILE A 380 1.22 0.69 14.29
C ILE A 380 1.63 0.94 15.74
N MET A 381 1.87 2.20 16.11
CA MET A 381 2.46 2.49 17.43
C MET A 381 1.50 2.34 18.58
N GLY A 382 0.24 2.74 18.44
CA GLY A 382 -0.74 2.65 19.53
C GLY A 382 -1.11 1.19 19.84
N PRO A 383 -1.80 0.50 18.91
CA PRO A 383 -2.09 -0.93 19.04
C PRO A 383 -0.85 -1.79 19.22
N GLY A 384 0.24 -1.54 18.49
CA GLY A 384 1.49 -2.28 18.67
C GLY A 384 2.02 -2.19 20.09
N PHE A 385 2.02 -0.99 20.69
CA PHE A 385 2.41 -0.81 22.09
C PHE A 385 1.51 -1.58 23.06
N VAL A 386 0.19 -1.49 22.88
CA VAL A 386 -0.77 -2.20 23.74
C VAL A 386 -0.59 -3.71 23.62
N ILE A 387 -0.46 -4.23 22.39
CA ILE A 387 -0.22 -5.66 22.14
C ILE A 387 1.09 -6.09 22.80
N ASP A 388 2.15 -5.31 22.68
CA ASP A 388 3.46 -5.66 23.23
C ASP A 388 3.44 -5.72 24.76
N VAL A 389 2.85 -4.71 25.42
CA VAL A 389 2.69 -4.69 26.89
C VAL A 389 1.81 -5.84 27.37
N MET A 390 0.67 -6.08 26.70
CA MET A 390 -0.26 -7.15 27.09
C MET A 390 0.32 -8.54 26.84
N ALA A 391 1.00 -8.74 25.71
CA ALA A 391 1.64 -10.02 25.38
C ALA A 391 2.78 -10.31 26.37
N ASN A 392 3.63 -9.33 26.68
CA ASN A 392 4.68 -9.48 27.70
C ASN A 392 4.08 -9.79 29.08
N TYR A 393 3.02 -9.09 29.49
CA TYR A 393 2.33 -9.36 30.75
C TYR A 393 1.75 -10.79 30.80
N VAL A 394 1.07 -11.24 29.73
CA VAL A 394 0.51 -12.58 29.61
C VAL A 394 1.61 -13.65 29.68
N VAL A 395 2.71 -13.46 28.96
CA VAL A 395 3.87 -14.37 28.98
C VAL A 395 4.43 -14.50 30.40
N ILE A 396 4.57 -13.39 31.11
CA ILE A 396 5.17 -13.36 32.45
C ILE A 396 4.21 -13.97 33.49
N MET A 397 2.96 -13.49 33.56
CA MET A 397 2.00 -13.82 34.62
C MET A 397 1.33 -15.18 34.47
N LEU A 398 1.24 -15.69 33.23
CA LEU A 398 0.57 -16.94 32.92
C LEU A 398 1.54 -18.04 32.49
N HIS A 399 2.84 -17.84 32.74
CA HIS A 399 3.85 -18.88 32.58
C HIS A 399 3.47 -20.13 33.40
N GLY A 400 3.39 -21.28 32.73
CA GLY A 400 2.97 -22.56 33.32
C GLY A 400 1.45 -22.73 33.51
N LYS A 401 0.63 -21.71 33.23
CA LYS A 401 -0.85 -21.78 33.29
C LYS A 401 -1.50 -21.91 31.91
N ILE A 402 -0.83 -21.47 30.85
CA ILE A 402 -1.33 -21.49 29.47
C ILE A 402 -0.85 -22.76 28.72
N PRO A 403 -1.66 -23.35 27.82
CA PRO A 403 -1.21 -24.42 26.92
C PRO A 403 0.04 -24.01 26.11
N GLY A 404 1.03 -24.90 26.03
CA GLY A 404 2.36 -24.56 25.48
C GLY A 404 2.36 -23.94 24.08
N LEU A 405 1.47 -24.36 23.17
CA LEU A 405 1.34 -23.78 21.83
C LEU A 405 0.89 -22.31 21.86
N LEU A 406 -0.06 -22.00 22.74
CA LEU A 406 -0.60 -20.65 22.86
C LEU A 406 0.43 -19.74 23.54
N TYR A 407 1.16 -20.26 24.53
CA TYR A 407 2.31 -19.55 25.10
C TYR A 407 3.36 -19.21 24.04
N LEU A 408 3.72 -20.16 23.17
CA LEU A 408 4.69 -19.95 22.09
C LEU A 408 4.23 -18.87 21.09
N ILE A 409 2.93 -18.84 20.77
CA ILE A 409 2.32 -17.81 19.92
C ILE A 409 2.41 -16.44 20.57
N VAL A 410 2.09 -16.30 21.85
CA VAL A 410 2.16 -15.01 22.55
C VAL A 410 3.62 -14.53 22.67
N VAL A 411 4.57 -15.43 22.92
CA VAL A 411 6.01 -15.12 22.91
C VAL A 411 6.47 -14.66 21.52
N LEU A 412 6.00 -15.32 20.46
CA LEU A 412 6.32 -14.95 19.08
C LEU A 412 5.72 -13.57 18.73
N LEU A 413 4.52 -13.26 19.21
CA LEU A 413 3.89 -11.94 19.05
C LEU A 413 4.67 -10.85 19.80
N ALA A 414 4.99 -11.10 21.08
CA ALA A 414 5.76 -10.20 21.94
C ALA A 414 7.19 -9.92 21.42
N THR A 415 7.73 -10.79 20.55
CA THR A 415 9.04 -10.58 19.92
C THR A 415 8.93 -9.92 18.55
N LEU A 416 7.95 -10.32 17.73
CA LEU A 416 7.79 -9.79 16.37
C LEU A 416 7.31 -8.34 16.33
N VAL A 417 6.35 -7.95 17.19
CA VAL A 417 5.85 -6.57 17.25
C VAL A 417 7.00 -5.56 17.44
N PRO A 418 7.85 -5.68 18.47
CA PRO A 418 8.94 -4.73 18.68
C PRO A 418 9.99 -4.78 17.56
N ILE A 419 10.22 -5.93 16.91
CA ILE A 419 11.12 -6.01 15.75
C ILE A 419 10.59 -5.17 14.58
N ILE A 420 9.30 -5.26 14.26
CA ILE A 420 8.67 -4.48 13.19
C ILE A 420 8.76 -2.98 13.51
N ILE A 421 8.42 -2.61 14.76
CA ILE A 421 8.49 -1.22 15.23
C ILE A 421 9.93 -0.70 15.21
N MET A 422 10.91 -1.52 15.61
CA MET A 422 12.34 -1.21 15.54
C MET A 422 12.86 -1.09 14.10
N GLY A 423 12.22 -1.70 13.10
CA GLY A 423 12.58 -1.51 11.69
C GLY A 423 12.09 -0.17 11.13
N GLU A 424 10.83 0.19 11.42
CA GLU A 424 10.16 1.34 10.81
C GLU A 424 10.52 2.68 11.48
N LEU A 425 10.57 2.74 12.82
CA LEU A 425 10.81 4.00 13.54
C LEU A 425 12.18 4.65 13.26
N PRO A 426 13.31 3.92 13.17
CA PRO A 426 14.60 4.54 12.86
C PRO A 426 14.63 5.20 11.49
N GLU A 427 14.07 4.54 10.47
CA GLU A 427 14.04 5.07 9.11
C GLU A 427 13.12 6.30 9.02
N ALA A 428 11.95 6.25 9.66
CA ALA A 428 11.08 7.41 9.80
C ALA A 428 11.78 8.58 10.51
N GLY A 429 12.53 8.30 11.58
CA GLY A 429 13.30 9.29 12.33
C GLY A 429 14.49 9.87 11.53
N LYS A 430 15.16 9.05 10.73
CA LYS A 430 16.30 9.44 9.88
C LYS A 430 15.87 10.36 8.74
N SER A 431 14.73 10.07 8.12
CA SER A 431 14.14 10.92 7.07
C SER A 431 13.94 12.36 7.55
N ASN A 432 13.43 12.53 8.78
CA ASN A 432 13.23 13.85 9.39
C ASN A 432 14.57 14.57 9.64
N SER A 433 15.59 13.89 10.17
CA SER A 433 16.90 14.51 10.40
C SER A 433 17.59 14.93 9.09
N GLU A 434 17.49 14.11 8.05
CA GLU A 434 18.03 14.43 6.73
C GLU A 434 17.30 15.63 6.11
N ALA A 435 15.96 15.70 6.23
CA ALA A 435 15.18 16.83 5.75
C ALA A 435 15.54 18.14 6.50
N VAL A 436 15.78 18.08 7.80
CA VAL A 436 16.24 19.22 8.60
C VAL A 436 17.62 19.69 8.16
N ASN A 437 18.58 18.76 8.01
CA ASN A 437 19.94 19.08 7.57
C ASN A 437 19.95 19.72 6.17
N LEU A 438 19.18 19.16 5.24
CA LEU A 438 19.03 19.70 3.88
C LEU A 438 18.48 21.14 3.90
N LEU A 439 17.43 21.39 4.69
CA LEU A 439 16.85 22.73 4.82
C LEU A 439 17.82 23.72 5.47
N GLN A 440 18.65 23.27 6.43
CA GLN A 440 19.69 24.09 7.04
C GLN A 440 20.81 24.45 6.05
N ASP A 441 21.26 23.49 5.25
CA ASP A 441 22.28 23.72 4.23
C ASP A 441 21.77 24.73 3.18
N TRP A 442 20.53 24.57 2.71
CA TRP A 442 19.92 25.54 1.80
C TRP A 442 19.76 26.93 2.42
N LYS A 443 19.50 27.03 3.72
CA LYS A 443 19.43 28.33 4.42
C LYS A 443 20.78 29.06 4.37
N LYS A 444 21.89 28.31 4.41
CA LYS A 444 23.25 28.86 4.32
C LYS A 444 23.61 29.26 2.89
N THR A 445 23.27 28.45 1.88
CA THR A 445 23.68 28.68 0.48
C THR A 445 22.85 29.76 -0.23
N VAL A 446 21.57 29.92 0.12
CA VAL A 446 20.66 30.82 -0.61
C VAL A 446 20.81 32.28 -0.14
N ASN A 447 21.40 33.14 -0.98
CA ASN A 447 21.54 34.57 -0.69
C ASN A 447 20.33 35.43 -1.14
N ASN A 448 19.50 34.92 -2.05
CA ASN A 448 18.36 35.68 -2.59
C ASN A 448 17.22 35.82 -1.55
N ARG A 449 16.79 37.07 -1.28
CA ARG A 449 15.71 37.41 -0.33
C ARG A 449 14.40 36.67 -0.60
N MET A 450 13.98 36.55 -1.86
CA MET A 450 12.74 35.85 -2.22
C MET A 450 12.85 34.34 -1.99
N LYS A 451 13.96 33.74 -2.41
CA LYS A 451 14.20 32.31 -2.17
C LYS A 451 14.29 31.99 -0.68
N ARG A 452 14.88 32.89 0.14
CA ARG A 452 14.87 32.76 1.61
C ARG A 452 13.46 32.77 2.19
N ARG A 453 12.55 33.61 1.70
CA ARG A 453 11.14 33.61 2.15
C ARG A 453 10.46 32.28 1.84
N LYS A 454 10.61 31.77 0.61
CA LYS A 454 10.09 30.45 0.20
C LYS A 454 10.70 29.33 1.04
N LEU A 455 12.00 29.38 1.32
CA LEU A 455 12.69 28.40 2.15
C LEU A 455 12.22 28.41 3.61
N ARG A 456 11.85 29.59 4.16
CA ARG A 456 11.25 29.69 5.51
C ARG A 456 9.85 29.12 5.59
N SER A 457 9.10 29.12 4.48
CA SER A 457 7.78 28.48 4.43
C SER A 457 7.85 26.95 4.32
N LEU A 458 9.00 26.39 3.94
CA LEU A 458 9.17 24.94 3.89
C LEU A 458 9.33 24.38 5.29
N ARG A 459 8.54 23.35 5.60
CA ARG A 459 8.68 22.55 6.82
C ARG A 459 9.48 21.29 6.49
N PRO A 460 10.32 20.79 7.42
CA PRO A 460 10.97 19.51 7.24
C PRO A 460 9.92 18.42 7.05
N ILE A 461 10.19 17.52 6.11
CA ILE A 461 9.38 16.33 5.88
C ILE A 461 9.64 15.38 7.04
N GLY A 462 8.57 14.95 7.70
CA GLY A 462 8.63 14.02 8.81
C GLY A 462 7.27 13.41 9.08
N PHE A 463 7.30 12.23 9.70
CA PHE A 463 6.12 11.42 9.99
C PHE A 463 5.54 11.78 11.35
N TRP A 464 4.23 12.01 11.41
CA TRP A 464 3.55 12.36 12.65
C TRP A 464 2.71 11.19 13.14
N VAL A 465 2.56 11.09 14.45
CA VAL A 465 1.63 10.16 15.09
C VAL A 465 0.38 10.95 15.40
N GLY A 466 -0.48 11.10 14.40
CA GLY A 466 -1.66 11.95 14.48
C GLY A 466 -1.34 13.39 14.88
N PRO A 467 -2.18 14.04 15.70
CA PRO A 467 -1.90 15.38 16.21
C PRO A 467 -0.90 15.40 17.38
N PHE A 468 -0.43 14.23 17.85
CA PHE A 468 0.25 14.12 19.13
C PHE A 468 1.73 14.53 19.05
N PHE A 469 2.51 13.88 18.19
CA PHE A 469 3.94 14.16 18.09
C PHE A 469 4.55 13.75 16.74
N LEU A 470 5.69 14.38 16.42
CA LEU A 470 6.54 14.05 15.28
C LEU A 470 7.51 12.93 15.66
N ILE A 471 7.63 11.89 14.84
CA ILE A 471 8.62 10.82 15.01
C ILE A 471 10.02 11.42 14.85
N LYS A 472 10.82 11.30 15.91
CA LYS A 472 12.23 11.68 15.96
C LYS A 472 13.06 10.44 16.26
N ARG A 473 14.38 10.52 16.04
CA ARG A 473 15.31 9.47 16.45
C ARG A 473 15.21 9.11 17.94
N GLN A 474 14.83 10.07 18.79
CA GLN A 474 14.58 9.88 20.23
C GLN A 474 13.24 9.21 20.57
N THR A 475 12.31 9.14 19.62
CA THR A 475 11.00 8.51 19.83
C THR A 475 11.18 7.02 20.08
N LEU A 476 12.06 6.35 19.32
CA LEU A 476 12.34 4.93 19.51
C LEU A 476 12.95 4.62 20.88
N SER A 477 13.92 5.42 21.33
CA SER A 477 14.55 5.19 22.64
C SER A 477 13.55 5.34 23.78
N ARG A 478 12.66 6.34 23.70
CA ARG A 478 11.56 6.50 24.68
C ARG A 478 10.57 5.35 24.61
N TYR A 479 10.23 4.90 23.41
CA TYR A 479 9.31 3.79 23.22
C TYR A 479 9.82 2.50 23.87
N LEU A 480 11.09 2.15 23.63
CA LEU A 480 11.73 0.97 24.24
C LEU A 480 11.91 1.11 25.75
N ASP A 481 12.27 2.29 26.24
CA ASP A 481 12.41 2.57 27.67
C ASP A 481 11.08 2.35 28.41
N VAL A 482 9.95 2.81 27.83
CA VAL A 482 8.64 2.57 28.42
C VAL A 482 8.30 1.08 28.45
N ILE A 483 8.49 0.34 27.36
CA ILE A 483 8.23 -1.11 27.33
C ILE A 483 9.09 -1.85 28.34
N LEU A 484 10.40 -1.58 28.36
CA LEU A 484 11.32 -2.21 29.30
C LEU A 484 10.93 -1.92 30.75
N ASN A 485 10.59 -0.68 31.09
CA ASN A 485 10.14 -0.32 32.43
C ASN A 485 8.86 -1.07 32.82
N TYR A 486 7.88 -1.22 31.92
CA TYR A 486 6.69 -2.02 32.19
C TYR A 486 7.01 -3.50 32.39
N THR A 487 7.86 -4.07 31.54
CA THR A 487 8.27 -5.48 31.64
C THR A 487 9.03 -5.75 32.93
N VAL A 488 9.98 -4.89 33.30
CA VAL A 488 10.74 -5.01 34.56
C VAL A 488 9.80 -4.89 35.77
N ASN A 489 8.88 -3.93 35.77
CA ASN A 489 7.91 -3.80 36.85
C ASN A 489 6.99 -5.02 36.95
N ALA A 490 6.57 -5.61 35.83
CA ALA A 490 5.78 -6.84 35.83
C ALA A 490 6.56 -8.03 36.43
N ILE A 491 7.87 -8.13 36.13
CA ILE A 491 8.74 -9.16 36.71
C ILE A 491 8.93 -8.96 38.21
N LEU A 492 9.07 -7.71 38.69
CA LEU A 492 9.26 -7.41 40.12
C LEU A 492 8.01 -7.67 40.99
N VAL A 493 6.84 -7.80 40.37
CA VAL A 493 5.56 -8.09 41.05
C VAL A 493 5.33 -9.60 41.24
N LEU A 494 6.04 -10.44 40.47
CA LEU A 494 6.10 -11.89 40.68
C LEU A 494 6.98 -12.23 41.89
#